data_AF-A0A085K3U8-F1
#
_entry.id   AF-A0A085K3U8-F1
#
_cell.length_a   1.000
_cell.length_b   1.000
_cell.length_c   1.000
_cell.angle_alpha   90.00
_cell.angle_beta   90.00
_cell.angle_gamma   90.00
#
_symmetry.space_group_name_H-M   'P 1'
#
loop_
_entity.id
_entity.type
_entity.pdbx_description
1 polymer ?
#
loop_
_entity_poly.entity_id
_entity_poly.type
_entity_poly.pdbx_seq_one_letter_code
_entity_poly.pdbx_strand_id
1 'polypeptide(L)' 'MEMQRKPLGRSAPGRDSGGARVVNVALPLPYEGVGKALRSSFSAQRDTLPDDMLALLAKLDQH' A
#
# COMPACT_ATOMS: atom_id res chain seq x y z
N MET A 1 -24.50 -7.10 8.77
CA MET A 1 -23.39 -6.96 9.73
C MET A 1 -22.77 -5.60 9.52
N GLU A 2 -23.00 -4.68 10.45
CA GLU A 2 -22.50 -3.31 10.36
C GLU A 2 -21.12 -3.24 11.01
N MET A 3 -20.09 -3.03 10.20
CA MET A 3 -18.70 -2.95 10.67
C MET A 3 -18.43 -1.52 11.16
N GLN A 4 -18.76 -1.28 12.43
CA GLN A 4 -18.42 -0.05 13.15
C GLN A 4 -16.89 0.16 13.11
N ARG A 5 -16.41 1.02 12.20
CA ARG A 5 -14.99 1.36 12.06
C ARG A 5 -14.62 2.35 13.16
N LYS A 6 -13.75 1.91 14.08
CA LYS A 6 -13.14 2.75 15.12
C LYS A 6 -12.40 3.93 14.48
N PRO A 7 -12.58 5.18 14.98
CA PRO A 7 -11.74 6.29 14.55
C PRO A 7 -10.34 6.10 15.16
N LEU A 8 -9.36 5.71 14.35
CA LEU A 8 -7.94 5.73 14.72
C LEU A 8 -7.42 7.17 14.61
N GLY A 9 -7.86 8.03 15.53
CA GLY A 9 -7.27 9.34 15.75
C GLY A 9 -6.17 9.24 16.80
N ARG A 10 -4.91 9.05 16.37
CA ARG A 10 -3.75 9.19 17.25
C ARG A 10 -3.44 10.67 17.42
N SER A 11 -4.08 11.31 18.39
CA SER A 11 -3.68 12.66 18.84
C SER A 11 -2.31 12.58 19.51
N ALA A 12 -1.32 13.28 18.98
CA ALA A 12 -0.03 13.45 19.66
C ALA A 12 -0.17 14.55 20.74
N PRO A 13 0.29 14.33 21.99
CA PRO A 13 0.33 15.39 22.99
C PRO A 13 1.58 16.24 22.74
N GLY A 14 1.38 17.50 22.31
CA GLY A 14 2.48 18.37 21.92
C GLY A 14 2.17 19.85 22.08
N ARG A 15 2.07 20.27 23.35
CA ARG A 15 2.47 21.57 23.94
C ARG A 15 2.02 22.87 23.24
N ASP A 16 1.13 23.60 23.92
CA ASP A 16 0.69 24.97 23.65
C ASP A 16 1.83 25.94 23.32
N SER A 17 1.71 26.69 22.21
CA SER A 17 1.95 28.15 22.11
C SER A 17 1.70 28.66 20.68
N GLY A 18 0.62 29.42 20.47
CA GLY A 18 0.48 30.35 19.34
C GLY A 18 -0.26 29.83 18.11
N GLY A 19 -1.60 29.88 18.14
CA GLY A 19 -2.47 29.74 16.96
C GLY A 19 -2.49 28.33 16.39
N ALA A 20 -3.50 27.54 16.77
CA ALA A 20 -3.70 26.19 16.27
C ALA A 20 -3.89 26.20 14.75
N ARG A 21 -2.79 26.06 14.00
CA ARG A 21 -2.82 25.87 12.55
C ARG A 21 -3.21 24.42 12.31
N VAL A 22 -4.51 24.18 12.21
CA VAL A 22 -5.05 22.89 11.78
C VAL A 22 -4.58 22.66 10.34
N VAL A 23 -3.78 21.61 10.13
CA VAL A 23 -3.31 21.20 8.81
C VAL A 23 -4.05 19.93 8.44
N ASN A 24 -4.81 19.97 7.35
CA ASN A 24 -5.47 18.77 6.83
C ASN A 24 -4.41 17.87 6.20
N VAL A 25 -4.12 16.74 6.82
CA VAL A 25 -3.25 15.70 6.26
C VAL A 25 -4.13 14.69 5.53
N ALA A 26 -3.97 14.58 4.22
CA ALA A 26 -4.61 13.54 3.42
C ALA A 26 -3.73 12.29 3.35
N LEU A 27 -4.36 11.13 3.22
CA LEU A 27 -3.63 9.91 2.87
C LEU A 27 -3.12 10.03 1.42
N PRO A 28 -1.88 9.58 1.13
CA PRO A 28 -1.38 9.53 -0.23
C PRO A 28 -2.29 8.68 -1.11
N LEU A 29 -2.38 9.03 -2.40
CA LEU A 29 -3.10 8.20 -3.35
C LEU A 29 -2.40 6.84 -3.51
N PRO A 30 -3.12 5.79 -3.96
CA PRO A 30 -2.50 4.53 -4.28
C PRO A 30 -1.28 4.73 -5.20
N TYR A 31 -0.17 4.07 -4.85
CA TYR A 31 1.11 4.15 -5.58
C TYR A 31 1.84 5.49 -5.51
N GLU A 32 1.53 6.35 -4.53
CA GLU A 32 2.38 7.48 -4.15
C GLU A 32 3.37 7.11 -3.04
N GLY A 33 4.35 7.98 -2.81
CA GLY A 33 5.33 7.85 -1.72
C GLY A 33 6.05 6.49 -1.71
N VAL A 34 5.97 5.79 -0.57
CA VAL A 34 6.59 4.47 -0.37
C VAL A 34 6.06 3.45 -1.37
N GLY A 35 4.77 3.48 -1.70
CA GLY A 35 4.18 2.59 -2.71
C GLY A 35 4.79 2.79 -4.09
N LYS A 36 5.07 4.05 -4.46
CA LYS A 36 5.80 4.38 -5.70
C LYS A 36 7.21 3.82 -5.69
N ALA A 37 7.94 4.05 -4.60
CA ALA A 37 9.33 3.66 -4.44
C ALA A 37 9.52 2.14 -4.45
N LEU A 38 8.62 1.39 -3.79
CA LEU A 38 8.63 -0.06 -3.84
C LEU A 38 8.32 -0.57 -5.24
N ARG A 39 7.31 0.00 -5.91
CA ARG A 39 6.96 -0.40 -7.27
C ARG A 39 8.11 -0.15 -8.25
N SER A 40 8.84 0.96 -8.14
CA SER A 40 9.99 1.23 -9.00
C SER A 40 11.17 0.30 -8.71
N SER A 41 11.37 -0.07 -7.44
CA SER A 41 12.49 -0.93 -7.03
C SER A 41 12.25 -2.40 -7.37
N PHE A 42 11.00 -2.84 -7.29
CA PHE A 42 10.59 -4.23 -7.49
C PHE A 42 9.70 -4.40 -8.73
N SER A 43 9.73 -3.47 -9.69
CA SER A 43 9.11 -3.73 -10.98
C SER A 43 9.91 -4.86 -11.63
N ALA A 44 9.44 -6.09 -11.48
CA ALA A 44 9.93 -7.21 -12.24
C ALA A 44 9.85 -6.82 -13.72
N GLN A 45 10.96 -6.96 -14.44
CA GLN A 45 10.92 -6.90 -15.90
C GLN A 45 9.84 -7.88 -16.33
N ARG A 46 8.78 -7.35 -16.95
CA ARG A 46 7.55 -8.09 -17.27
C ARG A 46 7.77 -9.09 -18.41
N ASP A 47 9.02 -9.38 -18.73
CA ASP A 47 9.36 -9.88 -20.05
C ASP A 47 9.01 -11.35 -20.20
N THR A 48 9.01 -12.16 -19.12
CA THR A 48 8.34 -13.47 -19.07
C THR A 48 8.37 -14.08 -17.67
N LEU A 49 7.38 -14.92 -17.36
CA LEU A 49 7.44 -15.84 -16.21
C LEU A 49 8.46 -16.96 -16.54
N PRO A 50 9.30 -17.41 -15.59
CA PRO A 50 10.22 -18.52 -15.85
C PRO A 50 9.50 -19.78 -16.33
N ASP A 51 10.10 -20.48 -17.29
CA ASP A 51 9.52 -21.67 -17.94
C ASP A 51 9.15 -22.78 -16.92
N ASP A 52 9.95 -22.94 -15.87
CA ASP A 52 9.66 -23.90 -14.79
C ASP A 52 8.33 -23.59 -14.08
N MET A 53 8.02 -22.30 -13.88
CA MET A 53 6.76 -21.89 -13.27
C MET A 53 5.59 -22.09 -14.23
N LEU A 54 5.79 -21.85 -15.53
CA LEU A 54 4.79 -22.17 -16.56
C LEU A 54 4.51 -23.68 -16.63
N ALA A 55 5.54 -24.52 -16.51
CA ALA A 55 5.41 -25.96 -16.48
C ALA A 55 4.62 -26.45 -15.24
N LEU A 56 4.77 -25.79 -14.09
CA LEU A 56 3.95 -26.08 -12.91
C LEU A 56 2.49 -25.71 -13.11
N LEU A 57 2.21 -24.55 -13.72
CA LEU A 57 0.85 -24.13 -14.04
C LEU A 57 0.16 -25.08 -15.03
N ALA A 58 0.89 -25.54 -16.05
CA ALA A 58 0.37 -26.49 -17.03
C ALA A 58 -0.06 -27.83 -16.39
N LYS A 59 0.58 -28.24 -15.29
CA LYS A 59 0.16 -29.44 -14.54
C LYS A 59 -1.15 -29.24 -13.78
N LEU A 60 -1.43 -28.02 -13.33
CA LEU A 60 -2.69 -27.70 -12.66
C LEU A 60 -3.86 -27.66 -13.64
N ASP A 61 -3.62 -27.21 -14.87
CA ASP A 61 -4.63 -27.07 -15.94
C ASP A 61 -5.08 -28.43 -16.53
N GLN A 62 -4.37 -29.51 -16.24
CA GLN A 62 -4.67 -30.87 -16.73
C GLN A 62 -5.70 -31.63 -15.87
N HIS A 63 -6.29 -30.98 -14.87
CA HIS A 63 -7.27 -31.56 -13.94
C HIS A 63 -8.62 -30.84 -14.03
#